data_AF-A0A1V5DSM6-F1
#
_entry.id   AF-A0A1V5DSM6-F1
#
_cell.length_a   1.000
_cell.length_b   1.000
_cell.length_c   1.000
_cell.angle_alpha   90.00
_cell.angle_beta   90.00
_cell.angle_gamma   90.00
#
_symmetry.space_group_name_H-M   'P 1'
#
loop_
_entity.id
_entity.type
_entity.pdbx_description
1 polymer ?
#
loop_
_entity_poly.entity_id
_entity_poly.type
_entity_poly.pdbx_seq_one_letter_code
_entity_poly.pdbx_strand_id
1 'polypeptide(L)'
;MRREFLGDSYDAVKRMWQDILAPWAPLYAEPRFIPAELRSEFTLLTRIPMLLETPPDDVFSILNDPDTGIRLPAQGNQSEGRTHISINSIADQLRIGAVCVVTFDQSDYRNNGMKRNEQRRAKMIALAQKGLYSFYYVSHAPFLFTVSDQYKLSKVRELIKNAGIPKNRLENIDVMPNR
;
A
#
# COMPACT_ATOMS: atom_id res chain seq x y z
N MET A 1 -10.47 -8.07 -3.63
CA MET A 1 -11.77 -7.63 -3.06
C MET A 1 -12.92 -8.60 -3.39
N ARG A 2 -13.91 -8.75 -2.48
CA ARG A 2 -15.23 -9.39 -2.72
C ARG A 2 -16.35 -8.36 -2.70
N ARG A 3 -17.46 -8.61 -3.42
CA ARG A 3 -18.61 -7.68 -3.51
C ARG A 3 -19.21 -7.32 -2.15
N GLU A 4 -19.27 -8.27 -1.23
CA GLU A 4 -19.80 -8.09 0.13
C GLU A 4 -19.01 -7.10 1.00
N PHE A 5 -17.77 -6.77 0.62
CA PHE A 5 -16.92 -5.82 1.34
C PHE A 5 -16.88 -4.43 0.70
N LEU A 6 -17.46 -4.25 -0.48
CA LEU A 6 -17.53 -2.94 -1.13
C LEU A 6 -18.45 -2.01 -0.32
N GLY A 7 -17.93 -0.84 0.07
CA GLY A 7 -18.65 0.09 0.93
C GLY A 7 -18.34 -0.06 2.42
N ASP A 8 -17.42 -0.93 2.80
CA ASP A 8 -17.03 -1.10 4.19
C ASP A 8 -16.20 0.08 4.75
N SER A 9 -15.85 0.00 6.03
CA SER A 9 -15.01 1.03 6.67
C SER A 9 -13.61 1.13 6.07
N TYR A 10 -13.10 0.10 5.39
CA TYR A 10 -11.79 0.12 4.74
C TYR A 10 -11.83 0.98 3.47
N ASP A 11 -12.92 0.96 2.70
CA ASP A 11 -13.08 1.82 1.53
C ASP A 11 -13.13 3.31 1.88
N ALA A 12 -13.69 3.67 3.04
CA ALA A 12 -13.62 5.03 3.56
C ALA A 12 -12.17 5.48 3.82
N VAL A 13 -11.32 4.57 4.34
CA VAL A 13 -9.90 4.83 4.55
C VAL A 13 -9.14 4.95 3.22
N LYS A 14 -9.48 4.13 2.21
CA LYS A 14 -8.91 4.24 0.85
C LYS A 14 -9.24 5.60 0.23
N ARG A 15 -10.50 6.04 0.33
CA ARG A 15 -10.90 7.39 -0.11
C ARG A 15 -10.13 8.49 0.61
N MET A 16 -9.94 8.37 1.92
CA MET A 16 -9.12 9.32 2.67
C MET A 16 -7.69 9.38 2.12
N TRP A 17 -7.06 8.24 1.77
CA TRP A 17 -5.75 8.26 1.13
C TRP A 17 -5.75 8.95 -0.23
N GLN A 18 -6.79 8.77 -1.02
CA GLN A 18 -6.95 9.49 -2.28
C GLN A 18 -7.02 10.99 -2.05
N ASP A 19 -7.85 11.45 -1.13
CA ASP A 19 -8.01 12.88 -0.84
C ASP A 19 -6.70 13.49 -0.28
N ILE A 20 -5.92 12.75 0.51
CA ILE A 20 -4.64 13.19 1.06
C ILE A 20 -3.53 13.26 0.00
N LEU A 21 -3.46 12.27 -0.90
CA LEU A 21 -2.36 12.17 -1.86
C LEU A 21 -2.64 12.91 -3.17
N ALA A 22 -3.90 13.09 -3.57
CA ALA A 22 -4.28 13.72 -4.84
C ALA A 22 -3.59 15.07 -5.15
N PRO A 23 -3.37 15.98 -4.18
CA PRO A 23 -2.67 17.24 -4.46
C PRO A 23 -1.20 17.09 -4.87
N TRP A 24 -0.58 15.92 -4.64
CA TRP A 24 0.82 15.66 -4.95
C TRP A 24 1.00 14.55 -5.99
N ALA A 25 0.28 13.45 -5.82
CA ALA A 25 0.38 12.24 -6.64
C ALA A 25 -0.90 11.42 -6.48
N PRO A 26 -1.92 11.62 -7.35
CA PRO A 26 -3.17 10.87 -7.29
C PRO A 26 -2.97 9.36 -7.22
N LEU A 27 -3.79 8.67 -6.42
CA LEU A 27 -3.78 7.20 -6.38
C LEU A 27 -4.53 6.63 -7.58
N TYR A 28 -3.93 5.59 -8.14
CA TYR A 28 -4.55 4.69 -9.10
C TYR A 28 -4.58 3.28 -8.52
N ALA A 29 -5.73 2.62 -8.56
CA ALA A 29 -5.88 1.26 -8.06
C ALA A 29 -5.33 0.26 -9.08
N GLU A 30 -4.49 -0.66 -8.59
CA GLU A 30 -3.97 -1.78 -9.38
C GLU A 30 -5.12 -2.75 -9.76
N PRO A 31 -5.49 -2.84 -11.05
CA PRO A 31 -6.70 -3.55 -11.48
C PRO A 31 -6.69 -5.04 -11.17
N ARG A 32 -5.51 -5.65 -10.95
CA ARG A 32 -5.40 -7.07 -10.61
C ARG A 32 -6.10 -7.43 -9.30
N PHE A 33 -6.28 -6.47 -8.38
CA PHE A 33 -6.89 -6.71 -7.06
C PHE A 33 -8.39 -6.41 -6.99
N ILE A 34 -8.90 -5.66 -7.97
CA ILE A 34 -10.30 -5.23 -8.05
C ILE A 34 -11.02 -6.01 -9.17
N PRO A 35 -12.01 -6.87 -8.84
CA PRO A 35 -12.78 -7.60 -9.85
C PRO A 35 -13.38 -6.65 -10.88
N ALA A 36 -13.36 -7.03 -12.16
CA ALA A 36 -13.76 -6.17 -13.28
C ALA A 36 -15.18 -5.59 -13.08
N GLU A 37 -16.09 -6.42 -12.59
CA GLU A 37 -17.48 -6.09 -12.30
C GLU A 37 -17.67 -5.12 -11.12
N LEU A 38 -16.64 -4.87 -10.29
CA LEU A 38 -16.70 -3.93 -9.17
C LEU A 38 -15.96 -2.61 -9.46
N ARG A 39 -15.16 -2.51 -10.53
CA ARG A 39 -14.24 -1.38 -10.73
C ARG A 39 -14.96 -0.03 -10.80
N SER A 40 -16.11 0.04 -11.47
CA SER A 40 -16.89 1.27 -11.58
C SER A 40 -17.46 1.71 -10.23
N GLU A 41 -18.06 0.77 -9.48
CA GLU A 41 -18.63 1.05 -8.15
C GLU A 41 -17.52 1.43 -7.14
N PHE A 42 -16.39 0.73 -7.18
CA PHE A 42 -15.19 1.03 -6.39
C PHE A 42 -14.66 2.44 -6.69
N THR A 43 -14.52 2.79 -7.97
CA THR A 43 -14.02 4.12 -8.39
C THR A 43 -14.98 5.21 -7.93
N LEU A 44 -16.30 5.01 -8.08
CA LEU A 44 -17.31 5.98 -7.64
C LEU A 44 -17.26 6.21 -6.13
N LEU A 45 -17.12 5.14 -5.36
CA LEU A 45 -17.08 5.18 -3.90
C LEU A 45 -15.79 5.82 -3.38
N THR A 46 -14.65 5.36 -3.87
CA THR A 46 -13.32 5.71 -3.34
C THR A 46 -12.69 6.93 -4.01
N ARG A 47 -13.19 7.31 -5.20
CA ARG A 47 -12.60 8.29 -6.11
C ARG A 47 -11.22 7.91 -6.65
N ILE A 48 -10.87 6.62 -6.56
CA ILE A 48 -9.60 6.09 -7.03
C ILE A 48 -9.82 5.45 -8.41
N PRO A 49 -9.32 6.06 -9.50
CA PRO A 49 -9.39 5.44 -10.83
C PRO A 49 -8.55 4.15 -10.90
N MET A 50 -8.88 3.27 -11.84
CA MET A 50 -8.05 2.12 -12.16
C MET A 50 -6.77 2.56 -12.88
N LEU A 51 -5.64 1.95 -12.55
CA LEU A 51 -4.41 2.10 -13.33
C LEU A 51 -4.60 1.43 -14.70
N LEU A 52 -4.33 2.17 -15.77
CA LEU A 52 -4.39 1.63 -17.12
C LEU A 52 -3.06 0.94 -17.49
N GLU A 53 -3.04 0.19 -18.60
CA GLU A 53 -1.81 -0.47 -19.08
C GLU A 53 -0.70 0.54 -19.38
N THR A 54 -1.09 1.72 -19.87
CA THR A 54 -0.20 2.88 -19.97
C THR A 54 -0.30 3.69 -18.69
N PRO A 55 0.81 3.88 -17.96
CA PRO A 55 0.83 4.75 -16.79
C PRO A 55 0.42 6.19 -17.14
N PRO A 56 -0.09 6.98 -16.18
CA PRO A 56 -0.29 8.40 -16.37
C PRO A 56 1.03 9.10 -16.76
N ASP A 57 0.94 10.09 -17.65
CA ASP A 57 2.10 10.92 -18.04
C ASP A 57 2.58 11.83 -16.89
N ASP A 58 1.68 12.12 -15.95
CA ASP A 58 1.94 12.92 -14.76
C ASP A 58 2.33 12.06 -13.55
N VAL A 59 2.78 12.73 -12.48
CA VAL A 59 3.12 12.10 -11.20
C VAL A 59 1.93 11.33 -10.62
N PHE A 60 2.13 10.05 -10.29
CA PHE A 60 1.09 9.18 -9.78
C PHE A 60 1.56 8.26 -8.65
N SER A 61 0.61 7.80 -7.85
CA SER A 61 0.80 6.77 -6.82
C SER A 61 -0.08 5.55 -7.13
N ILE A 62 0.27 4.39 -6.59
CA ILE A 62 -0.50 3.15 -6.78
C ILE A 62 -1.14 2.71 -5.46
N LEU A 63 -2.40 2.29 -5.52
CA LEU A 63 -3.08 1.54 -4.47
C LEU A 63 -3.13 0.05 -4.82
N ASN A 64 -2.58 -0.79 -3.95
CA ASN A 64 -2.78 -2.23 -3.96
C ASN A 64 -3.80 -2.62 -2.88
N ASP A 65 -4.86 -3.33 -3.26
CA ASP A 65 -5.93 -3.77 -2.35
C ASP A 65 -6.12 -5.30 -2.33
N PRO A 66 -5.06 -6.07 -2.00
CA PRO A 66 -5.14 -7.54 -1.95
C PRO A 66 -6.09 -8.00 -0.83
N ASP A 67 -6.76 -9.15 -1.01
CA ASP A 67 -7.73 -9.65 -0.01
C ASP A 67 -7.11 -9.91 1.38
N THR A 68 -5.87 -10.39 1.46
CA THR A 68 -5.22 -10.78 2.72
C THR A 68 -3.94 -10.00 3.03
N GLY A 69 -3.42 -9.22 2.07
CA GLY A 69 -2.31 -8.30 2.31
C GLY A 69 -1.01 -8.67 1.62
N ILE A 70 0.09 -8.36 2.30
CA ILE A 70 1.45 -8.56 1.78
C ILE A 70 2.00 -9.89 2.29
N ARG A 71 2.60 -10.69 1.40
CA ARG A 71 3.25 -11.94 1.84
C ARG A 71 4.46 -11.66 2.72
N LEU A 72 4.68 -12.51 3.71
CA LEU A 72 5.91 -12.49 4.47
C LEU A 72 7.10 -12.90 3.58
N PRO A 73 8.27 -12.28 3.75
CA PRO A 73 9.50 -12.71 3.08
C PRO A 73 9.78 -14.20 3.35
N ALA A 74 10.36 -14.90 2.37
CA ALA A 74 10.83 -16.29 2.47
C ALA A 74 9.76 -17.41 2.65
N GLN A 75 8.46 -17.13 2.48
CA GLN A 75 7.45 -18.22 2.45
C GLN A 75 7.44 -19.00 1.12
N GLY A 76 7.28 -20.32 1.18
CA GLY A 76 7.49 -21.23 0.04
C GLY A 76 6.46 -21.14 -1.11
N ASN A 77 5.27 -20.59 -0.86
CA ASN A 77 4.35 -20.23 -1.95
C ASN A 77 4.49 -18.72 -2.19
N GLN A 78 4.99 -18.32 -3.35
CA GLN A 78 5.14 -16.92 -3.78
C GLN A 78 4.24 -16.55 -4.99
N SER A 79 3.34 -17.44 -5.43
CA SER A 79 2.45 -17.12 -6.56
C SER A 79 1.54 -15.94 -6.21
N GLU A 80 1.76 -14.82 -6.89
CA GLU A 80 0.91 -13.64 -6.76
C GLU A 80 -0.47 -13.89 -7.37
N GLY A 81 -1.46 -13.21 -6.82
CA GLY A 81 -2.82 -13.26 -7.33
C GLY A 81 -3.67 -12.20 -6.66
N ARG A 82 -4.98 -12.37 -6.71
CA ARG A 82 -5.92 -11.40 -6.13
C ARG A 82 -5.82 -11.25 -4.61
N THR A 83 -5.30 -12.27 -3.93
CA THR A 83 -5.30 -12.33 -2.47
C THR A 83 -4.07 -11.70 -1.84
N HIS A 84 -2.92 -11.75 -2.52
CA HIS A 84 -1.67 -11.25 -1.95
C HIS A 84 -0.78 -10.59 -2.99
N ILE A 85 0.00 -9.62 -2.53
CA ILE A 85 1.11 -9.01 -3.27
C ILE A 85 2.45 -9.37 -2.64
N SER A 86 3.51 -9.51 -3.43
CA SER A 86 4.87 -9.67 -2.93
C SER A 86 5.58 -8.32 -2.78
N ILE A 87 6.65 -8.34 -1.99
CA ILE A 87 7.60 -7.23 -1.87
C ILE A 87 8.25 -6.88 -3.22
N ASN A 88 8.44 -7.86 -4.11
CA ASN A 88 9.00 -7.61 -5.44
C ASN A 88 8.03 -6.79 -6.29
N SER A 89 6.74 -7.15 -6.34
CA SER A 89 5.76 -6.37 -7.10
C SER A 89 5.63 -4.92 -6.62
N ILE A 90 5.72 -4.67 -5.31
CA ILE A 90 5.74 -3.30 -4.77
C ILE A 90 6.99 -2.55 -5.27
N ALA A 91 8.15 -3.20 -5.27
CA ALA A 91 9.37 -2.60 -5.78
C ALA A 91 9.26 -2.29 -7.29
N ASP A 92 8.67 -3.20 -8.07
CA ASP A 92 8.52 -3.08 -9.52
C ASP A 92 7.59 -1.92 -9.89
N GLN A 93 6.50 -1.74 -9.13
CA GLN A 93 5.60 -0.60 -9.26
C GLN A 93 6.30 0.75 -9.06
N LEU A 94 7.28 0.83 -8.15
CA LEU A 94 8.11 2.04 -7.99
C LEU A 94 9.11 2.20 -9.15
N ARG A 95 9.63 1.09 -9.70
CA ARG A 95 10.56 1.12 -10.84
C ARG A 95 9.90 1.60 -12.15
N ILE A 96 8.60 1.35 -12.34
CA ILE A 96 7.85 1.81 -13.51
C ILE A 96 7.38 3.27 -13.41
N GLY A 97 7.64 3.96 -12.29
CA GLY A 97 7.44 5.41 -12.17
C GLY A 97 6.52 5.88 -11.05
N ALA A 98 5.83 4.99 -10.32
CA ALA A 98 5.00 5.42 -9.21
C ALA A 98 5.86 6.10 -8.13
N VAL A 99 5.43 7.25 -7.61
CA VAL A 99 6.18 7.96 -6.55
C VAL A 99 5.90 7.39 -5.16
N CYS A 100 4.73 6.76 -4.98
CA CYS A 100 4.37 6.04 -3.78
C CYS A 100 3.50 4.83 -4.11
N VAL A 101 3.72 3.73 -3.41
CA VAL A 101 2.86 2.54 -3.44
C VAL A 101 2.24 2.38 -2.06
N VAL A 102 0.90 2.47 -2.01
CA VAL A 102 0.06 2.29 -0.83
C VAL A 102 -0.56 0.91 -0.91
N THR A 103 -0.30 0.05 0.06
CA THR A 103 -0.75 -1.35 0.02
C THR A 103 -1.56 -1.69 1.27
N PHE A 104 -2.80 -2.10 1.08
CA PHE A 104 -3.61 -2.65 2.15
C PHE A 104 -3.01 -3.96 2.66
N ASP A 105 -2.93 -4.13 3.98
CA ASP A 105 -2.23 -5.28 4.55
C ASP A 105 -2.82 -5.78 5.87
N GLN A 106 -3.82 -6.66 5.79
CA GLN A 106 -4.50 -7.21 6.97
C GLN A 106 -3.59 -7.91 7.99
N SER A 107 -2.33 -8.19 7.67
CA SER A 107 -1.30 -8.66 8.62
C SER A 107 -1.81 -9.76 9.57
N ASP A 108 -2.62 -10.66 9.03
CA ASP A 108 -3.07 -11.87 9.71
C ASP A 108 -2.72 -13.05 8.81
N TYR A 109 -1.42 -13.26 8.60
CA TYR A 109 -0.98 -14.53 8.04
C TYR A 109 -1.22 -15.59 9.13
N ARG A 110 -2.45 -16.11 9.12
CA ARG A 110 -3.00 -17.07 10.07
C ARG A 110 -1.95 -18.17 10.29
N ASN A 111 -1.61 -18.45 11.55
CA ASN A 111 -0.76 -19.57 11.99
C ASN A 111 0.78 -19.49 11.81
N ASN A 112 1.42 -18.33 11.68
CA ASN A 112 2.90 -18.29 11.68
C ASN A 112 3.56 -17.99 13.04
N GLY A 113 2.81 -17.92 14.14
CA GLY A 113 3.33 -17.65 15.50
C GLY A 113 3.87 -16.23 15.76
N MET A 114 4.07 -15.41 14.72
CA MET A 114 4.54 -14.03 14.82
C MET A 114 3.42 -13.04 15.18
N LYS A 115 3.73 -12.09 16.06
CA LYS A 115 2.85 -10.96 16.37
C LYS A 115 2.70 -10.02 15.16
N ARG A 116 1.58 -9.32 15.08
CA ARG A 116 1.28 -8.41 13.94
C ARG A 116 2.36 -7.35 13.71
N ASN A 117 2.95 -6.80 14.77
CA ASN A 117 4.05 -5.84 14.67
C ASN A 117 5.34 -6.48 14.12
N GLU A 118 5.67 -7.71 14.51
CA GLU A 118 6.82 -8.44 13.98
C GLU A 118 6.67 -8.70 12.48
N GLN A 119 5.47 -9.07 12.04
CA GLN A 119 5.16 -9.26 10.62
C GLN A 119 5.34 -7.97 9.81
N ARG A 120 4.83 -6.83 10.31
CA ARG A 120 5.01 -5.51 9.67
C ARG A 120 6.48 -5.12 9.60
N ARG A 121 7.23 -5.30 10.70
CA ARG A 121 8.68 -5.01 10.73
C ARG A 121 9.46 -5.89 9.74
N ALA A 122 9.15 -7.18 9.64
CA ALA A 122 9.78 -8.07 8.67
C ALA A 122 9.58 -7.59 7.22
N LYS A 123 8.37 -7.11 6.88
CA LYS A 123 8.06 -6.56 5.55
C LYS A 123 8.82 -5.26 5.28
N MET A 124 8.85 -4.33 6.23
CA MET A 124 9.62 -3.09 6.10
C MET A 124 11.12 -3.36 5.98
N ILE A 125 11.67 -4.34 6.73
CA ILE A 125 13.08 -4.74 6.63
C ILE A 125 13.38 -5.30 5.24
N ALA A 126 12.50 -6.15 4.70
CA ALA A 126 12.68 -6.69 3.34
C ALA A 126 12.63 -5.60 2.25
N LEU A 127 11.85 -4.54 2.45
CA LEU A 127 11.86 -3.36 1.57
C LEU A 127 13.17 -2.56 1.72
N ALA A 128 13.65 -2.34 2.94
CA ALA A 128 14.90 -1.66 3.20
C ALA A 128 16.12 -2.40 2.60
N GLN A 129 16.12 -3.73 2.63
CA GLN A 129 17.12 -4.57 1.95
C GLN A 129 17.14 -4.38 0.43
N LYS A 130 16.05 -3.86 -0.15
CA LYS A 130 15.94 -3.51 -1.57
C LYS A 130 16.22 -2.02 -1.86
N GLY A 131 16.71 -1.27 -0.87
CA GLY A 131 16.96 0.16 -1.03
C GLY A 131 15.69 1.03 -0.93
N LEU A 132 14.55 0.46 -0.52
CA LEU A 132 13.26 1.15 -0.47
C LEU A 132 12.93 1.64 0.94
N TYR A 133 12.19 2.75 1.00
CA TYR A 133 11.78 3.38 2.24
C TYR A 133 10.31 3.10 2.49
N SER A 134 9.94 2.83 3.73
CA SER A 134 8.56 2.50 4.06
C SER A 134 8.16 2.85 5.49
N PHE A 135 6.85 2.99 5.71
CA PHE A 135 6.23 3.04 7.02
C PHE A 135 4.82 2.43 6.96
N TYR A 136 4.32 1.97 8.10
CA TYR A 136 2.94 1.52 8.22
C TYR A 136 2.04 2.59 8.83
N TYR A 137 0.87 2.78 8.26
CA TYR A 137 -0.28 3.30 8.99
C TYR A 137 -0.93 2.17 9.78
N VAL A 138 -0.93 2.28 11.12
CA VAL A 138 -1.41 1.27 12.05
C VAL A 138 -2.79 1.66 12.58
N SER A 139 -3.80 0.99 12.05
CA SER A 139 -5.19 1.10 12.52
C SER A 139 -5.89 -0.26 12.39
N HIS A 140 -7.23 -0.28 12.53
CA HIS A 140 -8.04 -1.44 12.16
C HIS A 140 -7.92 -1.76 10.65
N ALA A 141 -7.63 -0.73 9.83
CA ALA A 141 -7.32 -0.80 8.40
C ALA A 141 -5.83 -0.46 8.18
N PRO A 142 -4.91 -1.43 8.31
CA PRO A 142 -3.48 -1.18 8.14
C PRO A 142 -3.08 -1.01 6.66
N PHE A 143 -2.22 -0.02 6.40
CA PHE A 143 -1.66 0.24 5.08
C PHE A 143 -0.13 0.41 5.16
N LEU A 144 0.60 -0.23 4.26
CA LEU A 144 2.02 -0.01 4.04
C LEU A 144 2.22 1.06 2.96
N PHE A 145 2.96 2.10 3.29
CA PHE A 145 3.42 3.11 2.34
C PHE A 145 4.86 2.80 1.98
N THR A 146 5.15 2.69 0.68
CA THR A 146 6.50 2.43 0.16
C THR A 146 6.88 3.48 -0.88
N VAL A 147 8.12 3.93 -0.86
CA VAL A 147 8.68 4.92 -1.78
C VAL A 147 10.15 4.59 -2.10
N SER A 148 10.68 5.19 -3.17
CA SER A 148 12.05 4.95 -3.64
C SER A 148 13.13 5.77 -2.93
N ASP A 149 12.79 6.85 -2.24
CA ASP A 149 13.77 7.68 -1.55
C ASP A 149 13.22 8.39 -0.29
N GLN A 150 14.15 8.93 0.50
CA GLN A 150 13.86 9.62 1.77
C GLN A 150 13.07 10.93 1.59
N TYR A 151 13.22 11.62 0.45
CA TYR A 151 12.48 12.85 0.17
C TYR A 151 11.00 12.55 -0.02
N LYS A 152 10.67 11.56 -0.86
CA LYS A 152 9.30 11.08 -1.06
C LYS A 152 8.69 10.56 0.24
N LEU A 153 9.47 9.86 1.07
CA LEU A 153 9.01 9.35 2.38
C LEU A 153 8.59 10.53 3.28
N SER A 154 9.45 11.53 3.36
CA SER A 154 9.22 12.74 4.15
C SER A 154 8.00 13.50 3.63
N LYS A 155 7.82 13.57 2.30
CA LYS A 155 6.67 14.23 1.67
C LYS A 155 5.35 13.56 2.01
N VAL A 156 5.27 12.24 1.86
CA VAL A 156 4.06 11.46 2.23
C VAL A 156 3.71 11.68 3.71
N ARG A 157 4.70 11.62 4.59
CA ARG A 157 4.48 11.81 6.03
C ARG A 157 4.01 13.22 6.37
N GLU A 158 4.51 14.24 5.66
CA GLU A 158 4.06 15.62 5.79
C GLU A 158 2.58 15.74 5.39
N LEU A 159 2.19 15.18 4.24
CA LEU A 159 0.80 15.19 3.77
C LEU A 159 -0.14 14.54 4.79
N ILE A 160 0.24 13.36 5.28
CA ILE A 160 -0.54 12.62 6.29
C ILE A 160 -0.65 13.39 7.61
N LYS A 161 0.44 14.04 8.05
CA LYS A 161 0.44 14.88 9.26
C LYS A 161 -0.47 16.10 9.08
N ASN A 162 -0.40 16.76 7.93
CA ASN A 162 -1.21 17.95 7.63
C ASN A 162 -2.71 17.61 7.52
N ALA A 163 -3.04 16.37 7.16
CA ALA A 163 -4.40 15.83 7.22
C ALA A 163 -4.88 15.51 8.65
N GLY A 164 -4.07 15.76 9.67
CA GLY A 164 -4.43 15.56 11.08
C GLY A 164 -4.20 14.16 11.62
N ILE A 165 -3.55 13.26 10.87
CA ILE A 165 -3.28 11.90 11.34
C ILE A 165 -2.17 11.91 12.39
N PRO A 166 -2.41 11.38 13.60
CA PRO A 166 -1.42 11.37 14.67
C PRO A 166 -0.16 10.56 14.35
N LYS A 167 1.01 11.08 14.75
CA LYS A 167 2.31 10.41 14.52
C LYS A 167 2.38 9.00 15.11
N ASN A 168 1.69 8.74 16.23
CA ASN A 168 1.66 7.42 16.86
C ASN A 168 0.89 6.36 16.04
N ARG A 169 0.19 6.75 14.98
CA ARG A 169 -0.38 5.84 13.98
C ARG A 169 0.63 5.43 12.90
N LEU A 170 1.82 6.02 12.87
CA LEU A 170 2.85 5.76 11.87
C LEU A 170 3.99 4.92 12.46
N GLU A 171 3.98 3.63 12.19
CA GLU A 171 5.04 2.71 12.60
C GLU A 171 6.18 2.72 11.57
N ASN A 172 7.42 2.80 12.04
CA ASN A 172 8.63 2.84 11.23
C ASN A 172 9.61 1.77 11.71
N ILE A 173 10.66 1.51 10.93
CA ILE A 173 11.84 0.78 11.39
C ILE A 173 13.03 1.74 11.51
N ASP A 174 13.93 1.43 12.44
CA ASP A 174 15.17 2.20 12.64
C ASP A 174 16.29 1.78 11.67
N VAL A 175 15.98 0.87 10.74
CA VAL A 175 16.92 0.38 9.72
C VAL A 175 16.83 1.28 8.50
N MET A 176 17.92 1.97 8.19
CA MET A 176 18.06 2.72 6.93
C MET A 176 18.30 1.75 5.76
N PRO A 177 17.78 2.03 4.56
CA PRO A 177 18.04 1.18 3.40
C PRO A 177 19.54 1.13 3.07
N ASN A 178 20.04 -0.04 2.69
CA ASN A 178 21.43 -0.18 2.26
C ASN A 178 21.64 0.63 0.97
N ARG A 179 22.60 1.56 1.01
CA ARG A 179 22.99 2.38 -0.14
C ARG A 179 23.87 1.60 -1.11
#